data_AF-A0A2C9STF4-F1
#
_entry.id   AF-A0A2C9STF4-F1
#
_cell.length_a   1.000
_cell.length_b   1.000
_cell.length_c   1.000
_cell.angle_alpha   90.00
_cell.angle_beta   90.00
_cell.angle_gamma   90.00
#
_symmetry.space_group_name_H-M   'P 1'
#
loop_
_entity.id
_entity.type
_entity.pdbx_description
1 polymer ?
#
loop_
_entity_poly.entity_id
_entity_poly.type
_entity_poly.pdbx_seq_one_letter_code
_entity_poly.pdbx_strand_id
1 'polypeptide(L)'
;MVVAAVDGAAYLPMDGFHLSNAALDRLGLRERKGALDTFDAAGYVTALRRARAEFRQRDVYVPAFDRSLDEPIAAGHVIPAECRLVVTEGNYLGMPTGEWAPVRGLLDRLYYVDCPAPLRRDRLVARHRRGGRDPGAALAWVEEVDEPNARLIATTREFCDGVVENDEMV
;
A
#
# COMPACT_ATOMS: atom_id res chain seq x y z
N MET A 1 4.40 -5.78 12.27
CA MET A 1 3.56 -5.95 11.08
C MET A 1 2.42 -6.89 11.45
N VAL A 2 1.16 -6.56 11.12
CA VAL A 2 -0.03 -7.32 11.56
C VAL A 2 0.07 -8.81 11.21
N VAL A 3 0.67 -9.16 10.06
CA VAL A 3 0.87 -10.56 9.66
C VAL A 3 1.70 -11.37 10.66
N ALA A 4 2.68 -10.75 11.32
CA ALA A 4 3.56 -11.44 12.27
C ALA A 4 2.85 -11.77 13.59
N ALA A 5 1.68 -11.17 13.83
CA ALA A 5 0.85 -11.46 14.98
C ALA A 5 -0.10 -12.66 14.74
N VAL A 6 -0.18 -13.17 13.51
CA VAL A 6 -1.07 -14.29 13.15
C VAL A 6 -0.26 -15.41 12.51
N ASP A 7 -0.11 -16.50 13.26
CA ASP A 7 0.61 -17.68 12.77
C ASP A 7 -0.04 -18.25 11.49
N GLY A 8 0.80 -18.58 10.51
CA GLY A 8 0.36 -19.10 9.20
C GLY A 8 -0.29 -18.07 8.26
N ALA A 9 -0.27 -16.77 8.57
CA ALA A 9 -0.72 -15.73 7.65
C ALA A 9 0.39 -15.33 6.66
N ALA A 10 0.00 -15.00 5.42
CA ALA A 10 0.90 -14.46 4.40
C ALA A 10 0.65 -12.98 4.16
N TYR A 11 1.65 -12.29 3.59
CA TYR A 11 1.62 -10.85 3.37
C TYR A 11 1.64 -10.52 1.88
N LEU A 12 0.71 -9.67 1.44
CA LEU A 12 0.64 -9.12 0.09
C LEU A 12 0.55 -7.59 0.21
N PRO A 13 1.68 -6.86 0.32
CA PRO A 13 1.66 -5.40 0.38
C PRO A 13 1.42 -4.77 -0.98
N MET A 14 0.64 -3.68 -1.01
CA MET A 14 0.47 -2.83 -2.19
C MET A 14 1.79 -2.21 -2.67
N ASP A 15 2.72 -1.95 -1.75
CA ASP A 15 3.97 -1.27 -2.06
C ASP A 15 4.85 -2.01 -3.06
N GLY A 16 4.81 -3.35 -3.10
CA GLY A 16 5.53 -4.14 -4.10
C GLY A 16 5.05 -3.88 -5.54
N PHE A 17 3.93 -3.19 -5.70
CA PHE A 17 3.33 -2.85 -6.99
C PHE A 17 3.53 -1.38 -7.35
N HIS A 18 4.42 -0.65 -6.67
CA HIS A 18 4.92 0.60 -7.24
C HIS A 18 5.46 0.35 -8.64
N LEU A 19 5.23 1.28 -9.55
CA LEU A 19 5.99 1.30 -10.80
C LEU A 19 7.45 1.56 -10.46
N SER A 20 8.36 0.94 -11.21
CA SER A 20 9.79 1.18 -11.02
C SER A 20 10.11 2.64 -11.30
N ASN A 21 11.19 3.14 -10.70
CA ASN A 21 11.62 4.51 -10.89
C ASN A 21 11.83 4.85 -12.38
N ALA A 22 12.45 3.93 -13.14
CA ALA A 22 12.62 4.09 -14.58
C ALA A 22 11.29 4.19 -15.34
N ALA A 23 10.26 3.46 -14.91
CA ALA A 23 8.93 3.55 -15.51
C ALA A 23 8.25 4.88 -15.14
N LEU A 24 8.38 5.33 -13.89
CA LEU A 24 7.88 6.62 -13.43
C LEU A 24 8.55 7.79 -14.15
N ASP A 25 9.86 7.75 -14.35
CA ASP A 25 10.61 8.76 -15.09
C ASP A 25 10.12 8.84 -16.55
N ARG A 26 9.92 7.68 -17.21
CA ARG A 26 9.35 7.61 -18.56
C ARG A 26 7.94 8.19 -18.66
N LEU A 27 7.14 8.05 -17.60
CA LEU A 27 5.78 8.56 -17.52
C LEU A 27 5.69 10.01 -17.00
N GLY A 28 6.80 10.58 -16.53
CA GLY A 28 6.81 11.91 -15.88
C GLY A 28 6.12 11.94 -14.52
N LEU A 29 6.02 10.81 -13.83
CA LEU A 29 5.29 10.66 -12.57
C LEU A 29 6.20 10.54 -11.33
N ARG A 30 7.53 10.64 -11.50
CA ARG A 30 8.50 10.41 -10.41
C ARG A 30 8.28 11.34 -9.21
N GLU A 31 7.97 12.61 -9.47
CA GLU A 31 7.76 13.64 -8.44
C GLU A 31 6.45 13.49 -7.66
N ARG A 32 5.64 12.46 -7.96
CA ARG A 32 4.43 12.11 -7.22
C ARG A 32 4.37 10.65 -6.82
N LYS A 33 5.53 9.96 -6.78
CA LYS A 33 5.63 8.56 -6.37
C LYS A 33 4.88 8.35 -5.05
N GLY A 34 3.97 7.38 -5.06
CA GLY A 34 3.03 7.12 -3.98
C GLY A 34 1.59 7.56 -4.27
N ALA A 35 1.35 8.33 -5.34
CA ALA A 35 0.00 8.64 -5.84
C ALA A 35 -0.66 7.43 -6.53
N LEU A 36 -1.99 7.47 -6.66
CA LEU A 36 -2.83 6.37 -7.16
C LEU A 36 -2.42 5.84 -8.55
N ASP A 37 -1.88 6.71 -9.41
CA ASP A 37 -1.41 6.44 -10.77
C ASP A 37 0.06 5.99 -10.84
N THR A 38 0.74 5.83 -9.71
CA THR A 38 2.16 5.43 -9.64
C THR A 38 2.39 3.95 -9.31
N PHE A 39 1.33 3.15 -9.43
CA PHE A 39 1.32 1.72 -9.12
C PHE A 39 0.75 0.91 -10.29
N ASP A 40 1.17 -0.35 -10.38
CA ASP A 40 0.53 -1.37 -11.23
C ASP A 40 -0.72 -1.94 -10.53
N ALA A 41 -1.81 -1.17 -10.59
CA ALA A 41 -3.10 -1.57 -10.04
C ALA A 41 -3.64 -2.87 -10.67
N ALA A 42 -3.47 -3.03 -11.98
CA ALA A 42 -3.90 -4.22 -12.71
C ALA A 42 -3.11 -5.47 -12.27
N GLY A 43 -1.79 -5.34 -12.09
CA GLY A 43 -0.93 -6.38 -11.53
C GLY A 43 -1.33 -6.73 -10.11
N TYR A 44 -1.67 -5.75 -9.28
CA TYR A 44 -2.14 -5.97 -7.90
C TYR A 44 -3.45 -6.77 -7.85
N VAL A 45 -4.45 -6.35 -8.63
CA VAL A 45 -5.73 -7.08 -8.79
C VAL A 45 -5.48 -8.52 -9.28
N THR A 46 -4.53 -8.70 -10.19
CA THR A 46 -4.16 -10.03 -10.71
C THR A 46 -3.51 -10.89 -9.62
N ALA A 47 -2.63 -10.32 -8.80
CA ALA A 47 -2.02 -11.03 -7.68
C ALA A 47 -3.05 -11.48 -6.64
N LEU A 48 -4.01 -10.63 -6.28
CA LEU A 48 -5.11 -10.98 -5.37
C LEU A 48 -5.96 -12.13 -5.93
N ARG A 49 -6.34 -12.06 -7.21
CA ARG A 49 -7.09 -13.13 -7.87
C ARG A 49 -6.32 -14.45 -7.88
N ARG A 50 -5.01 -14.40 -8.17
CA ARG A 50 -4.14 -15.59 -8.16
C ARG A 50 -4.01 -16.17 -6.75
N ALA A 51 -3.76 -15.34 -5.74
CA ALA A 51 -3.68 -15.81 -4.35
C ALA A 51 -4.93 -16.60 -3.93
N ARG A 52 -6.12 -16.14 -4.34
CA ARG A 52 -7.38 -16.85 -4.08
C ARG A 52 -7.54 -18.13 -4.91
N ALA A 53 -7.24 -18.07 -6.21
CA ALA A 53 -7.47 -19.19 -7.12
C ALA A 53 -6.53 -20.38 -6.87
N GLU A 54 -5.31 -20.09 -6.40
CA GLU A 54 -4.24 -21.07 -6.22
C GLU A 54 -4.17 -21.67 -4.80
N PHE A 55 -5.11 -21.31 -3.92
CA PHE A 55 -5.22 -21.87 -2.58
C PHE A 55 -5.31 -23.41 -2.65
N ARG A 56 -4.42 -24.09 -1.92
CA ARG A 56 -4.21 -25.56 -1.92
C ARG A 56 -3.76 -26.15 -3.25
N GLN A 57 -3.23 -25.33 -4.16
CA GLN A 57 -2.69 -25.80 -5.44
C GLN A 57 -1.19 -25.57 -5.53
N ARG A 58 -0.73 -24.33 -5.30
CA ARG A 58 0.69 -23.95 -5.38
C ARG A 58 0.96 -22.60 -4.72
N ASP A 59 2.23 -22.38 -4.43
CA ASP A 59 2.71 -21.10 -3.92
C ASP A 59 2.55 -19.99 -4.96
N VAL A 60 2.16 -18.81 -4.49
CA VAL A 60 2.06 -17.60 -5.32
C VAL A 60 3.13 -16.61 -4.90
N TYR A 61 4.07 -16.35 -5.80
CA TYR A 61 5.09 -15.31 -5.61
C TYR A 61 4.55 -13.96 -6.05
N VAL A 62 4.73 -12.96 -5.19
CA VAL A 62 4.28 -11.56 -5.40
C VAL A 62 5.45 -10.60 -5.15
N PRO A 63 5.46 -9.41 -5.76
CA PRO A 63 6.56 -8.49 -5.59
C PRO A 63 6.62 -7.93 -4.17
N ALA A 64 7.83 -7.60 -3.72
CA ALA A 64 8.08 -6.81 -2.52
C ALA A 64 8.59 -5.42 -2.92
N PHE A 65 8.62 -4.48 -1.97
CA PHE A 65 9.28 -3.19 -2.17
C PHE A 65 10.54 -3.13 -1.32
N ASP A 66 11.69 -2.97 -1.98
CA ASP A 66 12.96 -2.78 -1.28
C ASP A 66 13.17 -1.30 -0.98
N ARG A 67 13.11 -0.94 0.31
CA ARG A 67 13.28 0.45 0.78
C ARG A 67 14.71 0.97 0.64
N SER A 68 15.70 0.09 0.58
CA SER A 68 17.10 0.49 0.39
C SER A 68 17.39 0.85 -1.07
N LEU A 69 16.71 0.17 -1.99
CA LEU A 69 16.77 0.44 -3.43
C LEU A 69 15.74 1.47 -3.89
N ASP A 70 14.67 1.66 -3.10
CA ASP A 70 13.49 2.42 -3.49
C ASP A 70 12.83 1.87 -4.77
N GLU A 71 12.74 0.54 -4.89
CA GLU A 71 12.25 -0.17 -6.09
C GLU A 71 11.35 -1.38 -5.76
N PRO A 72 10.39 -1.72 -6.65
CA PRO A 72 9.70 -3.00 -6.61
C PRO A 72 10.64 -4.14 -7.04
N ILE A 73 10.66 -5.22 -6.27
CA ILE A 73 11.44 -6.43 -6.53
C ILE A 73 10.50 -7.60 -6.78
N ALA A 74 10.61 -8.21 -7.95
CA ALA A 74 9.81 -9.37 -8.33
C ALA A 74 10.03 -10.54 -7.37
N ALA A 75 8.96 -11.28 -7.08
CA ALA A 75 8.97 -12.49 -6.24
C ALA A 75 9.61 -12.30 -4.83
N GLY A 76 9.54 -11.10 -4.27
CA GLY A 76 10.06 -10.81 -2.93
C GLY A 76 9.20 -11.31 -1.76
N HIS A 77 7.95 -11.69 -2.02
CA HIS A 77 7.07 -12.35 -1.05
C HIS A 77 6.47 -13.63 -1.64
N VAL A 78 6.11 -14.55 -0.75
CA VAL A 78 5.40 -15.79 -1.08
C VAL A 78 4.11 -15.88 -0.28
N ILE A 79 3.04 -16.27 -0.97
CA ILE A 79 1.80 -16.73 -0.35
C ILE A 79 1.81 -18.26 -0.49
N PRO A 80 2.08 -18.99 0.61
CA PRO A 80 2.10 -20.45 0.58
C PRO A 80 0.76 -21.02 0.15
N ALA A 81 0.76 -22.16 -0.56
CA ALA A 81 -0.46 -22.82 -1.00
C ALA A 81 -1.44 -23.12 0.15
N GLU A 82 -0.91 -23.40 1.35
CA GLU A 82 -1.69 -23.73 2.55
C GLU A 82 -2.14 -22.50 3.35
N CYS A 83 -1.73 -21.29 2.95
CA CYS A 83 -2.07 -20.06 3.66
C CYS A 83 -3.57 -19.79 3.60
N ARG A 84 -4.20 -19.70 4.78
CA ARG A 84 -5.65 -19.44 4.91
C ARG A 84 -5.99 -17.96 5.10
N LEU A 85 -5.02 -17.15 5.49
CA LEU A 85 -5.20 -15.72 5.73
C LEU A 85 -4.11 -14.93 5.01
N VAL A 86 -4.49 -14.17 3.99
CA VAL A 86 -3.61 -13.17 3.38
C VAL A 86 -3.93 -11.82 4.01
N VAL A 87 -2.93 -11.22 4.65
CA VAL A 87 -2.99 -9.84 5.12
C VAL A 87 -2.44 -8.96 4.00
N THR A 88 -3.25 -7.98 3.61
CA THR A 88 -2.91 -7.04 2.55
C THR A 88 -3.17 -5.63 3.04
N GLU A 89 -2.32 -4.69 2.65
CA GLU A 89 -2.40 -3.31 3.09
C GLU A 89 -1.90 -2.37 2.01
N GLY A 90 -2.48 -1.17 2.00
CA GLY A 90 -2.25 -0.17 0.97
C GLY A 90 -3.27 0.95 1.05
N ASN A 91 -2.91 2.09 0.48
CA ASN A 91 -3.71 3.31 0.53
C ASN A 91 -5.02 3.22 -0.28
N TYR A 92 -5.02 2.46 -1.39
CA TYR A 92 -6.05 2.57 -2.42
C TYR A 92 -7.00 1.38 -2.51
N LEU A 93 -6.99 0.49 -1.50
CA LEU A 93 -7.78 -0.74 -1.51
C LEU A 93 -9.29 -0.52 -1.49
N GLY A 94 -9.74 0.63 -0.98
CA GLY A 94 -11.14 1.03 -0.90
C GLY A 94 -11.62 1.94 -2.03
N MET A 95 -10.79 2.20 -3.04
CA MET A 95 -11.16 3.10 -4.13
C MET A 95 -12.37 2.55 -4.93
N PRO A 96 -13.46 3.30 -5.11
CA PRO A 96 -14.67 2.79 -5.77
C PRO A 96 -14.61 2.86 -7.30
N THR A 97 -13.61 3.52 -7.88
CA THR A 97 -13.51 3.80 -9.32
C THR A 97 -12.11 3.52 -9.87
N GLY A 98 -12.00 3.48 -11.20
CA GLY A 98 -10.73 3.26 -11.90
C GLY A 98 -10.20 1.82 -11.75
N GLU A 99 -8.90 1.65 -11.98
CA GLU A 99 -8.24 0.33 -11.97
C GLU A 99 -8.20 -0.33 -10.58
N TRP A 100 -8.37 0.45 -9.52
CA TRP A 100 -8.41 -0.02 -8.14
C TRP A 100 -9.78 -0.52 -7.69
N ALA A 101 -10.87 -0.13 -8.36
CA ALA A 101 -12.24 -0.54 -8.03
C ALA A 101 -12.45 -2.04 -7.80
N PRO A 102 -11.82 -2.95 -8.59
CA PRO A 102 -11.99 -4.38 -8.39
C PRO A 102 -11.43 -4.90 -7.05
N VAL A 103 -10.50 -4.19 -6.41
CA VAL A 103 -9.82 -4.65 -5.19
C VAL A 103 -10.83 -4.92 -4.08
N ARG A 104 -11.78 -4.00 -3.85
CA ARG A 104 -12.77 -4.18 -2.77
C ARG A 104 -13.54 -5.49 -2.85
N GLY A 105 -13.88 -5.94 -4.06
CA GLY A 105 -14.59 -7.20 -4.29
C GLY A 105 -13.73 -8.47 -4.13
N LEU A 106 -12.42 -8.30 -3.98
CA LEU A 106 -11.45 -9.38 -3.75
C LEU A 106 -11.06 -9.53 -2.27
N LEU A 107 -11.51 -8.62 -1.40
CA LEU A 107 -11.22 -8.62 0.03
C LEU A 107 -12.42 -9.14 0.82
N ASP A 108 -12.16 -10.08 1.74
CA ASP A 108 -13.18 -10.55 2.70
C ASP A 108 -13.51 -9.49 3.75
N ARG A 109 -12.49 -8.74 4.19
CA ARG A 109 -12.61 -7.60 5.11
C ARG A 109 -11.63 -6.50 4.72
N LEU A 110 -12.09 -5.25 4.79
CA LEU A 110 -11.28 -4.05 4.63
C LEU A 110 -11.48 -3.14 5.83
N TYR A 111 -10.40 -2.73 6.49
CA TYR A 111 -10.44 -1.81 7.62
C TYR A 111 -9.73 -0.51 7.27
N TYR A 112 -10.36 0.62 7.59
CA TYR A 112 -9.72 1.93 7.49
C TYR A 112 -8.93 2.20 8.76
N VAL A 113 -7.65 2.52 8.64
CA VAL A 113 -6.82 2.93 9.79
C VAL A 113 -6.92 4.46 9.90
N ASP A 114 -7.68 4.93 10.89
CA ASP A 114 -7.87 6.36 11.12
C ASP A 114 -6.74 6.92 11.99
N CYS A 115 -6.25 8.09 11.62
CA CYS A 115 -5.17 8.78 12.32
C CYS A 115 -5.41 10.28 12.20
N PRO A 116 -5.41 11.04 13.32
CA PRO A 116 -5.60 12.47 13.29
C PRO A 116 -4.65 13.15 12.30
N ALA A 117 -5.18 14.01 11.43
CA ALA A 117 -4.40 14.65 10.37
C ALA A 117 -3.12 15.36 10.87
N PRO A 118 -3.13 16.10 12.00
CA PRO A 118 -1.91 16.69 12.55
C PRO A 118 -0.86 15.64 12.91
N LEU A 119 -1.26 14.55 13.57
CA LEU A 119 -0.36 13.46 13.96
C LEU A 119 0.21 12.73 12.73
N ARG A 120 -0.64 12.43 11.74
CA ARG A 120 -0.21 11.82 10.46
C ARG A 120 0.83 12.69 9.77
N ARG A 121 0.58 14.00 9.67
CA ARG A 121 1.49 14.95 9.04
C ARG A 121 2.84 14.98 9.73
N ASP A 122 2.87 15.10 11.05
CA ASP A 122 4.11 15.14 11.83
C ASP A 122 4.92 13.84 11.66
N ARG A 123 4.24 12.70 11.68
CA ARG A 123 4.85 11.38 11.43
C ARG A 123 5.44 11.28 10.02
N LEU A 124 4.76 11.80 9.01
CA LEU A 124 5.24 11.79 7.62
C LEU A 124 6.48 12.68 7.45
N VAL A 125 6.45 13.91 7.98
CA VAL A 125 7.61 14.81 7.95
C VAL A 125 8.81 14.16 8.65
N ALA A 126 8.59 13.59 9.83
CA ALA A 126 9.65 12.88 10.57
C ALA A 126 10.19 11.68 9.78
N ARG A 127 9.33 10.93 9.09
CA ARG A 127 9.73 9.80 8.23
C ARG A 127 10.60 10.26 7.06
N HIS A 128 10.19 11.30 6.35
CA HIS A 128 10.98 11.85 5.23
C HIS A 128 12.35 12.36 5.68
N ARG A 129 12.42 13.02 6.83
CA ARG A 129 13.69 13.47 7.42
C ARG A 129 14.61 12.31 7.80
N ARG A 130 14.06 11.21 8.37
CA ARG A 130 14.83 9.98 8.63
C ARG A 130 15.35 9.34 7.33
N GLY A 131 14.63 9.52 6.22
CA GLY A 131 15.08 9.13 4.88
C GLY A 131 16.10 10.07 4.25
N GLY A 132 16.63 11.06 5.00
CA GLY A 132 17.67 11.98 4.53
C GLY A 132 17.17 13.22 3.80
N ARG A 133 15.85 13.42 3.69
CA ARG A 133 15.27 14.60 3.06
C ARG A 133 15.43 15.84 3.95
N ASP A 134 15.83 16.97 3.35
CA ASP A 134 15.91 18.27 4.02
C ASP A 134 14.56 18.67 4.66
N PRO A 135 14.51 19.34 5.82
CA PRO A 135 13.26 19.71 6.48
C PRO A 135 12.26 20.47 5.60
N GLY A 136 12.71 21.42 4.78
CA GLY A 136 11.84 22.18 3.88
C GLY A 136 11.28 21.30 2.76
N ALA A 137 12.13 20.46 2.16
CA ALA A 137 11.73 19.52 1.14
C ALA A 137 10.80 18.41 1.68
N ALA A 138 10.98 17.98 2.94
CA ALA A 138 10.11 17.03 3.61
C ALA A 138 8.72 17.62 3.83
N LEU A 139 8.64 18.88 4.26
CA LEU A 139 7.37 19.58 4.42
C LEU A 139 6.64 19.74 3.08
N ALA A 140 7.36 20.21 2.05
CA ALA A 140 6.79 20.38 0.71
C ALA A 140 6.23 19.07 0.15
N TRP A 141 6.97 17.96 0.29
CA TRP A 141 6.50 16.65 -0.16
C TRP A 141 5.22 16.20 0.55
N VAL A 142 5.14 16.44 1.85
CA VAL A 142 3.93 16.11 2.61
C VAL A 142 2.74 16.92 2.08
N GLU A 143 2.92 18.22 1.83
CA GLU A 143 1.86 19.08 1.30
C GLU A 143 1.43 18.76 -0.13
N GLU A 144 2.40 18.47 -1.00
CA GLU A 144 2.19 18.38 -2.44
C GLU A 144 1.88 16.95 -2.91
N VAL A 145 2.30 15.94 -2.15
CA VAL A 145 2.15 14.53 -2.51
C VAL A 145 1.34 13.77 -1.47
N ASP A 146 1.78 13.74 -0.20
CA ASP A 146 1.14 12.88 0.80
C ASP A 146 -0.26 13.38 1.21
N GLU A 147 -0.48 14.69 1.34
CA GLU A 147 -1.76 15.28 1.75
C GLU A 147 -2.87 15.12 0.68
N PRO A 148 -2.63 15.39 -0.62
CA PRO A 148 -3.60 15.06 -1.67
C PRO A 148 -3.99 13.58 -1.67
N ASN A 149 -3.01 12.69 -1.49
CA ASN A 149 -3.25 11.26 -1.38
C ASN A 149 -4.11 10.95 -0.15
N ALA A 150 -3.79 11.50 1.02
CA ALA A 150 -4.56 11.30 2.24
C ALA A 150 -6.01 11.79 2.13
N ARG A 151 -6.24 12.94 1.48
CA ARG A 151 -7.60 13.44 1.22
C ARG A 151 -8.39 12.49 0.34
N LEU A 152 -7.77 11.95 -0.71
CA LEU A 152 -8.40 10.95 -1.57
C LEU A 152 -8.71 9.66 -0.82
N ILE A 153 -7.76 9.15 -0.03
CA ILE A 153 -7.92 7.92 0.77
C ILE A 153 -9.07 8.10 1.77
N ALA A 154 -9.18 9.26 2.41
CA ALA A 154 -10.24 9.56 3.38
C ALA A 154 -11.66 9.46 2.77
N THR A 155 -11.83 9.72 1.45
CA THR A 155 -13.13 9.54 0.78
C THR A 155 -13.53 8.08 0.63
N THR A 156 -12.64 7.13 0.95
CA THR A 156 -12.92 5.69 0.83
C THR A 156 -13.36 5.04 2.14
N ARG A 157 -13.36 5.80 3.25
CA ARG A 157 -13.70 5.30 4.60
C ARG A 157 -15.05 4.59 4.64
N GLU A 158 -16.04 5.07 3.90
CA GLU A 158 -17.39 4.47 3.85
C GLU A 158 -17.45 3.10 3.16
N PHE A 159 -16.44 2.74 2.35
CA PHE A 159 -16.36 1.43 1.69
C PHE A 159 -15.67 0.35 2.54
N CYS A 160 -15.21 0.70 3.73
CA CYS A 160 -14.54 -0.19 4.66
C CYS A 160 -15.55 -0.84 5.62
N ASP A 161 -15.26 -2.07 6.04
CA ASP A 161 -16.08 -2.86 6.98
C ASP A 161 -15.94 -2.40 8.44
N GLY A 162 -14.92 -1.59 8.72
CA GLY A 162 -14.67 -1.04 10.05
C GLY A 162 -13.55 -0.01 10.05
N VAL A 163 -13.39 0.64 11.19
CA VAL A 163 -12.34 1.64 11.45
C VAL A 163 -11.48 1.17 12.62
N VAL A 164 -10.17 1.30 12.48
CA VAL A 164 -9.19 1.08 13.55
C VAL A 164 -8.53 2.42 13.85
N GLU A 165 -8.65 2.90 15.07
CA GLU A 165 -8.02 4.14 15.53
C GLU A 165 -6.53 3.93 15.78
N ASN A 166 -5.70 4.83 15.27
CA ASN A 166 -4.24 4.85 15.46
C ASN A 166 -3.84 6.16 16.14
N ASP A 167 -4.34 6.33 17.35
CA ASP A 167 -4.24 7.56 18.13
C ASP A 167 -3.05 7.57 19.09
N GLU A 168 -2.35 6.44 19.23
CA GLU A 168 -1.26 6.33 20.19
C GLU A 168 0.03 6.95 19.67
N MET A 169 0.58 7.94 20.40
CA MET A 169 1.96 8.42 20.27
C MET A 169 2.94 7.40 20.90
N VAL A 170 3.08 6.22 20.28
CA VAL A 170 4.17 5.28 20.60
C VAL A 170 5.34 5.50 19.66
#